data_AF-A0A955Q2W6-F1
#
_entry.id   AF-A0A955Q2W6-F1
#
_cell.length_a   1.000
_cell.length_b   1.000
_cell.length_c   1.000
_cell.angle_alpha   90.00
_cell.angle_beta   90.00
_cell.angle_gamma   90.00
#
_symmetry.space_group_name_H-M   'P 1'
#
loop_
_entity.id
_entity.type
_entity.pdbx_description
1 polymer ?
#
loop_
_entity_poly.entity_id
_entity_poly.type
_entity_poly.pdbx_seq_one_letter_code
_entity_poly.pdbx_strand_id
1 'polypeptide(L)'
;ASLLLFLGSWLSGYFIIATNAWMQHPVAYTATTDGTVVVNSLSGLLTNPWILWQYSHTMTAGVVTGSFVMAAVGAYYLLSREHQNFAKTFIAQGVVTGALASVVLLYPTGHGNALQVFQHQPVKGAAFEGQFRTETGAGLVLVGQPNLETMTIDNPLIVPKALSFLVHKHFGAEIKGLDAFPREDWPDNIALLYYAYHVMAGLGTIFIGIMLLSVCLLWSGRLYRTTWFLWVLMFSAPFPYIANTAGWMTAELGRQPWLVYGLFRTAEGTSPLVHSGNALFTLIGFFGLYLLLGLLFLFLFFETVHRGPLGAVGRSGLQHRPIADRKADRH
;
A
#
# COMPACT_ATOMS: atom_id res chain seq x y z
N ALA A 1 -17.14 -14.67 -15.41
CA ALA A 1 -16.42 -15.05 -14.18
C ALA A 1 -15.44 -13.96 -13.73
N SER A 2 -14.41 -13.62 -14.52
CA SER A 2 -13.35 -12.68 -14.10
C SER A 2 -13.84 -11.27 -13.73
N LEU A 3 -14.83 -10.73 -14.45
CA LEU A 3 -15.43 -9.43 -14.11
C LEU A 3 -16.14 -9.44 -12.75
N LEU A 4 -16.86 -10.51 -12.41
CA LEU A 4 -17.54 -10.64 -11.11
C LEU A 4 -16.53 -10.80 -9.97
N LEU A 5 -15.42 -11.52 -10.20
CA LEU A 5 -14.32 -11.61 -9.25
C LEU A 5 -13.72 -10.22 -8.99
N PHE A 6 -13.43 -9.48 -10.05
CA PHE A 6 -12.93 -8.11 -9.96
C PHE A 6 -13.88 -7.21 -9.15
N LEU A 7 -15.17 -7.19 -9.51
CA LEU A 7 -16.16 -6.37 -8.81
C LEU A 7 -16.29 -6.78 -7.34
N GLY A 8 -16.30 -8.09 -7.04
CA GLY A 8 -16.36 -8.60 -5.67
C GLY A 8 -15.15 -8.19 -4.83
N SER A 9 -13.93 -8.28 -5.38
CA SER A 9 -12.71 -7.84 -4.69
C SER A 9 -12.71 -6.34 -4.40
N TRP A 10 -13.16 -5.52 -5.36
CA TRP A 10 -13.24 -4.07 -5.17
C TRP A 10 -14.33 -3.67 -4.18
N LEU A 11 -15.50 -4.31 -4.25
CA LEU A 11 -16.60 -4.07 -3.32
C LEU A 11 -16.22 -4.47 -1.89
N SER A 12 -15.53 -5.60 -1.71
CA SER A 12 -14.99 -6.02 -0.41
C SER A 12 -14.03 -4.99 0.15
N GLY A 13 -13.09 -4.51 -0.67
CA GLY A 13 -12.18 -3.43 -0.31
C GLY A 13 -12.91 -2.18 0.15
N TYR A 14 -14.01 -1.82 -0.52
CA TYR A 14 -14.79 -0.62 -0.19
C TYR A 14 -15.32 -0.66 1.25
N PHE A 15 -15.99 -1.75 1.64
CA PHE A 15 -16.60 -1.84 2.96
C PHE A 15 -15.57 -1.88 4.10
N ILE A 16 -14.43 -2.54 3.88
CA ILE A 16 -13.35 -2.57 4.88
C ILE A 16 -12.71 -1.18 5.02
N ILE A 17 -12.46 -0.49 3.91
CA ILE A 17 -11.92 0.86 3.94
C ILE A 17 -12.94 1.86 4.49
N ALA A 18 -14.24 1.67 4.25
CA ALA A 18 -15.28 2.52 4.84
C ALA A 18 -15.22 2.53 6.37
N THR A 19 -15.03 1.36 6.99
CA THR A 19 -14.84 1.24 8.44
C THR A 19 -13.58 1.97 8.90
N ASN A 20 -12.44 1.74 8.24
CA ASN A 20 -11.19 2.41 8.62
C ASN A 20 -11.25 3.94 8.43
N ALA A 21 -11.83 4.40 7.32
CA ALA A 21 -12.03 5.82 7.05
C ALA A 21 -12.93 6.49 8.09
N TRP A 22 -13.95 5.79 8.58
CA TRP A 22 -14.76 6.27 9.70
C TRP A 22 -13.95 6.37 10.99
N MET A 23 -13.04 5.44 11.26
CA MET A 23 -12.13 5.53 12.42
C MET A 23 -11.14 6.70 12.31
N GLN A 24 -10.75 7.08 11.09
CA GLN A 24 -9.88 8.23 10.82
C GLN A 24 -10.65 9.56 10.88
N HIS A 25 -11.86 9.61 10.34
CA HIS A 25 -12.69 10.81 10.29
C HIS A 25 -14.15 10.45 10.59
N PRO A 26 -14.52 10.39 11.88
CA PRO A 26 -15.86 9.98 12.29
C PRO A 26 -16.91 10.97 11.82
N VAL A 27 -17.92 10.47 11.11
CA VAL A 27 -19.07 11.25 10.63
C VAL A 27 -20.37 10.48 10.88
N ALA A 28 -21.51 11.17 10.77
CA ALA A 28 -22.85 10.58 10.88
C ALA A 28 -23.07 9.77 12.18
N TYR A 29 -22.61 10.29 13.32
CA TYR A 29 -22.79 9.69 14.64
C TYR A 29 -23.40 10.67 15.65
N THR A 30 -24.02 10.15 16.70
CA THR A 30 -24.40 10.88 17.90
C THR A 30 -23.74 10.23 19.11
N ALA A 31 -23.09 11.04 19.93
CA ALA A 31 -22.66 10.65 21.26
C ALA A 31 -23.85 10.84 22.23
N THR A 32 -24.25 9.78 22.91
CA THR A 32 -25.30 9.82 23.92
C THR A 32 -24.73 10.30 25.26
N THR A 33 -25.60 10.67 26.20
CA THR A 33 -25.19 11.23 27.51
C THR A 33 -24.40 10.25 28.39
N ASP A 34 -24.53 8.96 28.14
CA ASP A 34 -23.80 7.85 28.76
C ASP A 34 -22.44 7.57 28.10
N GLY A 35 -22.05 8.33 27.07
CA GLY A 35 -20.78 8.18 26.37
C GLY A 35 -20.80 7.15 25.23
N THR A 36 -21.95 6.52 24.94
CA THR A 36 -22.10 5.61 23.82
C THR A 36 -22.13 6.37 22.50
N VAL A 37 -21.37 5.91 21.51
CA VAL A 37 -21.39 6.48 20.15
C VAL A 37 -22.25 5.61 19.24
N VAL A 38 -23.32 6.20 18.71
CA VAL A 38 -24.27 5.51 17.82
C VAL A 38 -24.16 6.10 16.42
N VAL A 39 -24.03 5.24 15.41
CA VAL A 39 -24.07 5.65 13.99
C VAL A 39 -25.52 5.96 13.62
N ASN A 40 -25.79 7.20 13.23
CA ASN A 40 -27.13 7.67 12.91
C ASN A 40 -27.55 7.36 11.46
N SER A 41 -26.58 7.23 10.56
CA SER A 41 -26.85 7.01 9.13
C SER A 41 -25.80 6.12 8.49
N LEU A 42 -26.24 4.95 8.00
CA LEU A 42 -25.40 4.06 7.23
C LEU A 42 -24.95 4.71 5.92
N SER A 43 -25.84 5.45 5.23
CA SER A 43 -25.46 6.15 4.00
C SER A 43 -24.40 7.21 4.29
N GLY A 44 -24.55 7.97 5.38
CA GLY A 44 -23.56 8.98 5.79
C GLY A 44 -22.19 8.38 6.12
N LEU A 45 -22.15 7.20 6.75
CA LEU A 45 -20.91 6.46 6.99
C LEU A 45 -20.28 5.99 5.66
N LEU A 46 -21.09 5.38 4.79
CA LEU A 46 -20.61 4.85 3.51
C LEU A 46 -20.20 5.96 2.53
N THR A 47 -20.70 7.18 2.67
CA THR A 47 -20.30 8.33 1.84
C THR A 47 -19.35 9.29 2.57
N ASN A 48 -18.63 8.81 3.60
CA ASN A 48 -17.66 9.63 4.31
C ASN A 48 -16.62 10.22 3.33
N PRO A 49 -16.38 11.54 3.35
CA PRO A 49 -15.44 12.18 2.42
C PRO A 49 -14.03 11.59 2.48
N TRP A 50 -13.63 11.04 3.63
CA TRP A 50 -12.32 10.40 3.80
C TRP A 50 -12.15 9.13 2.95
N ILE A 51 -13.25 8.41 2.71
CA ILE A 51 -13.25 7.14 1.95
C ILE A 51 -12.75 7.39 0.54
N LEU A 52 -13.15 8.49 -0.10
CA LEU A 52 -12.84 8.75 -1.51
C LEU A 52 -11.34 8.63 -1.80
N TRP A 53 -10.53 9.34 -1.00
CA TRP A 53 -9.08 9.35 -1.18
C TRP A 53 -8.44 8.07 -0.67
N GLN A 54 -8.85 7.59 0.51
CA GLN A 54 -8.24 6.41 1.11
C GLN A 54 -8.51 5.15 0.28
N TYR A 55 -9.75 4.90 -0.13
CA TYR A 55 -10.12 3.76 -0.95
C TYR A 55 -9.42 3.79 -2.30
N SER A 56 -9.46 4.93 -2.99
CA SER A 56 -8.81 5.06 -4.30
C SER A 56 -7.30 4.81 -4.20
N HIS A 57 -6.66 5.34 -3.16
CA HIS A 57 -5.22 5.15 -2.94
C HIS A 57 -4.89 3.69 -2.61
N THR A 58 -5.62 3.06 -1.67
CA THR A 58 -5.39 1.66 -1.27
C THR A 58 -5.62 0.68 -2.42
N MET A 59 -6.70 0.85 -3.19
CA MET A 59 -7.00 -0.04 -4.31
C MET A 59 -5.97 0.13 -5.44
N THR A 60 -5.56 1.36 -5.73
CA THR A 60 -4.51 1.63 -6.72
C THR A 60 -3.17 1.03 -6.28
N ALA A 61 -2.83 1.11 -4.99
CA ALA A 61 -1.62 0.49 -4.44
C ALA A 61 -1.63 -1.03 -4.64
N GLY A 62 -2.78 -1.68 -4.44
CA GLY A 62 -2.96 -3.11 -4.74
C GLY A 62 -2.75 -3.45 -6.23
N VAL A 63 -3.23 -2.60 -7.14
CA VAL A 63 -2.98 -2.76 -8.59
C VAL A 63 -1.49 -2.60 -8.92
N VAL A 64 -0.80 -1.65 -8.30
CA VAL A 64 0.66 -1.48 -8.45
C VAL A 64 1.37 -2.75 -7.98
N THR A 65 1.05 -3.27 -6.79
CA THR A 65 1.64 -4.52 -6.28
C THR A 65 1.44 -5.69 -7.25
N GLY A 66 0.22 -5.92 -7.72
CA GLY A 66 -0.06 -7.00 -8.68
C GLY A 66 0.70 -6.83 -10.00
N SER A 67 0.82 -5.59 -10.48
CA SER A 67 1.52 -5.25 -11.72
C SER A 67 3.03 -5.51 -11.62
N PHE A 68 3.65 -5.14 -10.50
CA PHE A 68 5.06 -5.40 -10.21
C PHE A 68 5.34 -6.90 -10.09
N VAL A 69 4.48 -7.67 -9.41
CA VAL A 69 4.62 -9.13 -9.31
C VAL A 69 4.50 -9.77 -10.69
N MET A 70 3.54 -9.35 -11.51
CA MET A 70 3.36 -9.87 -12.87
C MET A 70 4.58 -9.57 -13.76
N ALA A 71 5.09 -8.33 -13.72
CA ALA A 71 6.29 -7.95 -14.46
C ALA A 71 7.54 -8.69 -13.97
N ALA A 72 7.70 -8.89 -12.65
CA ALA A 72 8.81 -9.61 -12.06
C ALA A 72 8.85 -11.09 -12.45
N VAL A 73 7.70 -11.78 -12.45
CA VAL A 73 7.60 -13.17 -12.91
C VAL A 73 7.91 -13.27 -14.41
N GLY A 74 7.40 -12.33 -15.22
CA GLY A 74 7.74 -12.26 -16.63
C GLY A 74 9.23 -12.02 -16.87
N ALA A 75 9.86 -11.14 -16.09
CA ALA A 75 11.30 -10.88 -16.15
C ALA A 75 12.12 -12.11 -15.76
N TYR A 76 11.71 -12.83 -14.71
CA TYR A 76 12.31 -14.10 -14.30
C TYR A 76 12.30 -15.11 -15.46
N TYR A 77 11.16 -15.35 -16.09
CA TYR A 77 11.07 -16.30 -17.21
C TYR A 77 11.97 -15.89 -18.39
N LEU A 78 12.04 -14.60 -18.70
CA LEU A 78 12.88 -14.11 -19.79
C LEU A 78 14.38 -14.25 -19.46
N LEU A 79 14.79 -13.98 -18.21
CA LEU A 79 16.15 -14.16 -17.72
C LEU A 79 16.57 -15.64 -17.69
N SER A 80 15.66 -16.53 -17.27
CA SER A 80 15.86 -17.98 -17.27
C SER A 80 15.75 -18.61 -18.67
N ARG A 81 15.39 -17.83 -19.70
CA ARG A 81 15.14 -18.27 -21.08
C ARG A 81 14.01 -19.28 -21.23
N GLU A 82 13.08 -19.32 -20.28
CA GLU A 82 11.93 -20.22 -20.25
C GLU A 82 10.63 -19.47 -20.59
N HIS A 83 9.60 -20.18 -21.04
CA HIS A 83 8.25 -19.65 -21.25
C HIS A 83 8.15 -18.28 -21.97
N GLN A 84 9.04 -18.02 -22.94
CA GLN A 84 9.29 -16.66 -23.44
C GLN A 84 8.05 -15.95 -24.00
N ASN A 85 7.11 -16.68 -24.60
CA ASN A 85 5.86 -16.11 -25.10
C ASN A 85 5.00 -15.55 -23.95
N PHE A 86 4.89 -16.29 -22.84
CA PHE A 86 4.18 -15.82 -21.65
C PHE A 86 4.95 -14.70 -20.93
N ALA A 87 6.27 -14.80 -20.88
CA ALA A 87 7.15 -13.81 -20.26
C ALA A 87 6.92 -12.40 -20.84
N LYS A 88 6.87 -12.27 -22.16
CA LYS A 88 6.63 -10.98 -22.84
C LYS A 88 5.25 -10.42 -22.53
N THR A 89 4.21 -11.27 -22.53
CA THR A 89 2.85 -10.87 -22.17
C THR A 89 2.76 -10.38 -20.72
N PHE A 90 3.42 -11.08 -19.79
CA PHE A 90 3.44 -10.72 -18.37
C PHE A 90 4.13 -9.39 -18.14
N ILE A 91 5.31 -9.19 -18.75
CA ILE A 91 6.03 -7.91 -18.70
C ILE A 91 5.18 -6.79 -19.30
N ALA A 92 4.63 -6.97 -20.51
CA ALA A 92 3.86 -5.93 -21.18
C ALA A 92 2.64 -5.50 -20.36
N GLN A 93 1.84 -6.45 -19.88
CA GLN A 93 0.65 -6.15 -19.10
C GLN A 93 0.99 -5.53 -17.74
N GLY A 94 1.99 -6.08 -17.04
CA GLY A 94 2.46 -5.55 -15.76
C GLY A 94 3.03 -4.14 -15.88
N VAL A 95 3.82 -3.86 -16.92
CA VAL A 95 4.40 -2.54 -17.16
C VAL A 95 3.34 -1.51 -17.53
N VAL A 96 2.43 -1.82 -18.45
CA VAL A 96 1.40 -0.87 -18.89
C VAL A 96 0.42 -0.56 -17.75
N THR A 97 -0.08 -1.61 -17.08
CA THR A 97 -1.02 -1.43 -15.95
C THR A 97 -0.32 -0.76 -14.77
N GLY A 98 0.90 -1.18 -14.46
CA GLY A 98 1.72 -0.63 -13.38
C GLY A 98 2.06 0.84 -13.59
N ALA A 99 2.44 1.24 -14.80
CA ALA A 99 2.73 2.65 -15.12
C ALA A 99 1.50 3.55 -14.93
N LEU A 100 0.34 3.12 -15.46
CA LEU A 100 -0.91 3.87 -15.28
C LEU A 100 -1.29 3.97 -13.80
N ALA A 101 -1.24 2.85 -13.09
CA ALA A 101 -1.58 2.81 -11.66
C ALA A 101 -0.59 3.62 -10.82
N SER A 102 0.71 3.56 -11.09
CA SER A 102 1.73 4.34 -10.35
C SER A 102 1.57 5.84 -10.54
N VAL A 103 1.18 6.31 -11.74
CA VAL A 103 0.87 7.73 -11.96
C VAL A 103 -0.34 8.15 -11.12
N VAL A 104 -1.44 7.39 -11.18
CA VAL A 104 -2.66 7.64 -10.40
C VAL A 104 -2.40 7.56 -8.88
N LEU A 105 -1.49 6.66 -8.47
CA LEU A 105 -1.10 6.47 -7.07
C LEU A 105 -0.43 7.72 -6.51
N LEU A 106 0.47 8.36 -7.28
CA LEU A 106 1.08 9.63 -6.88
C LEU A 106 0.06 10.77 -6.90
N TYR A 107 -0.56 10.96 -8.05
CA TYR A 107 -1.55 12.01 -8.27
C TYR A 107 -2.69 11.51 -9.16
N PRO A 108 -3.97 11.63 -8.73
CA PRO A 108 -4.40 12.45 -7.60
C PRO A 108 -4.46 11.73 -6.25
N THR A 109 -4.40 10.39 -6.20
CA THR A 109 -4.85 9.66 -5.00
C THR A 109 -3.95 9.86 -3.79
N GLY A 110 -2.63 9.74 -3.94
CA GLY A 110 -1.67 9.94 -2.85
C GLY A 110 -1.63 11.37 -2.37
N HIS A 111 -1.59 12.33 -3.31
CA HIS A 111 -1.65 13.75 -2.97
C HIS A 111 -2.95 14.13 -2.24
N GLY A 112 -4.11 13.68 -2.72
CA GLY A 112 -5.40 13.93 -2.08
C GLY A 112 -5.49 13.30 -0.69
N ASN A 113 -4.98 12.08 -0.54
CA ASN A 113 -4.95 11.38 0.75
C ASN A 113 -4.02 12.08 1.77
N ALA A 114 -2.88 12.61 1.33
CA ALA A 114 -2.02 13.42 2.20
C ALA A 114 -2.68 14.75 2.57
N LEU A 115 -3.30 15.43 1.60
CA LEU A 115 -3.94 16.73 1.83
C LEU A 115 -5.07 16.65 2.87
N GLN A 116 -5.91 15.60 2.83
CA GLN A 116 -6.94 15.42 3.85
C GLN A 116 -6.37 15.24 5.26
N VAL A 117 -5.20 14.59 5.39
CA VAL A 117 -4.51 14.46 6.68
C VAL A 117 -4.07 15.81 7.18
N PHE A 118 -3.40 16.63 6.36
CA PHE A 118 -2.99 17.98 6.77
C PHE A 118 -4.18 18.89 7.12
N GLN A 119 -5.34 18.68 6.51
CA GLN A 119 -6.54 19.49 6.76
C GLN A 119 -7.30 19.07 8.03
N HIS A 120 -7.45 17.76 8.26
CA HIS A 120 -8.34 17.23 9.31
C HIS A 120 -7.59 16.58 10.49
N GLN A 121 -6.35 16.15 10.29
CA GLN A 121 -5.49 15.55 11.31
C GLN A 121 -4.09 16.19 11.28
N PRO A 122 -3.96 17.51 11.52
CA PRO A 122 -2.69 18.23 11.32
C PRO A 122 -1.56 17.74 12.24
N VAL A 123 -1.86 17.20 13.43
CA VAL A 123 -0.86 16.57 14.32
C VAL A 123 -0.16 15.40 13.61
N LYS A 124 -0.95 14.56 12.93
CA LYS A 124 -0.44 13.44 12.13
C LYS A 124 0.37 13.92 10.94
N GLY A 125 -0.12 14.94 10.24
CA GLY A 125 0.61 15.58 9.13
C GLY A 125 1.97 16.15 9.56
N ALA A 126 2.03 16.83 10.71
CA ALA A 126 3.28 17.33 11.28
C ALA A 126 4.24 16.19 11.63
N ALA A 127 3.73 15.09 12.17
CA ALA A 127 4.55 13.92 12.49
C ALA A 127 5.08 13.18 11.25
N PHE A 128 4.36 13.18 10.11
CA PHE A 128 4.83 12.60 8.85
C PHE A 128 6.14 13.24 8.38
N GLU A 129 6.18 14.57 8.43
CA GLU A 129 7.29 15.40 7.93
C GLU A 129 8.35 15.68 9.00
N GLY A 130 8.11 15.24 10.25
CA GLY A 130 9.00 15.57 11.37
C GLY A 130 9.00 17.07 11.68
N GLN A 131 7.89 17.76 11.41
CA GLN A 131 7.72 19.18 11.68
C GLN A 131 7.47 19.39 13.18
N PHE A 132 8.55 19.54 13.94
CA PHE A 132 8.45 19.74 15.40
C PHE A 132 7.99 21.16 15.77
N ARG A 133 8.43 22.16 15.01
CA ARG A 133 8.12 23.57 15.26
C ARG A 133 7.27 24.17 14.16
N THR A 134 6.36 25.06 14.52
CA THR A 134 5.57 25.81 13.53
C THR A 134 6.44 26.75 12.73
N GLU A 135 6.33 26.69 11.39
CA GLU A 135 7.19 27.45 10.48
C GLU A 135 6.41 27.99 9.27
N THR A 136 6.75 29.21 8.86
CA THR A 136 6.26 29.81 7.60
C THR A 136 7.20 29.43 6.46
N GLY A 137 6.65 28.83 5.40
CA GLY A 137 7.46 28.34 4.30
C GLY A 137 8.27 27.09 4.66
N ALA A 138 7.70 26.22 5.50
CA ALA A 138 8.26 24.92 5.85
C ALA A 138 8.73 24.14 4.61
N GLY A 139 9.95 23.58 4.72
CA GLY A 139 10.55 22.73 3.71
C GLY A 139 10.02 21.30 3.75
N LEU A 140 10.16 20.58 2.63
CA LEU A 140 9.87 19.14 2.57
C LEU A 140 11.14 18.37 2.92
N VAL A 141 11.08 17.50 3.93
CA VAL A 141 12.22 16.65 4.30
C VAL A 141 12.21 15.42 3.39
N LEU A 142 13.32 15.15 2.71
CA LEU A 142 13.47 13.95 1.88
C LEU A 142 14.12 12.80 2.64
N VAL A 143 15.11 13.14 3.48
CA VAL A 143 15.86 12.22 4.33
C VAL A 143 16.27 12.97 5.59
N GLY A 144 16.30 12.29 6.73
CA GLY A 144 16.76 12.84 8.01
C GLY A 144 16.38 11.91 9.15
N GLN A 145 16.95 12.11 10.34
CA GLN A 145 16.59 11.35 11.54
C GLN A 145 15.84 12.24 12.54
N PRO A 146 14.61 11.88 12.96
CA PRO A 146 13.89 12.62 14.00
C PRO A 146 14.55 12.44 15.36
N ASN A 147 14.86 13.56 16.01
CA ASN A 147 15.41 13.63 17.35
C ASN A 147 14.38 14.25 18.30
N LEU A 148 13.79 13.42 19.16
CA LEU A 148 12.75 13.81 20.11
C LEU A 148 13.29 14.52 21.36
N GLU A 149 14.59 14.47 21.61
CA GLU A 149 15.22 15.18 22.72
C GLU A 149 15.43 16.65 22.36
N THR A 150 15.96 16.91 21.17
CA THR A 150 16.21 18.26 20.65
C THR A 150 15.01 18.85 19.90
N MET A 151 14.02 18.03 19.56
CA MET A 151 12.85 18.40 18.76
C MET A 151 13.28 18.96 17.38
N THR A 152 14.23 18.27 16.73
CA THR A 152 14.78 18.62 15.41
C THR A 152 14.95 17.39 14.53
N ILE A 153 15.20 17.61 13.24
CA ILE A 153 15.64 16.55 12.32
C ILE A 153 17.15 16.66 12.17
N ASP A 154 17.85 15.59 12.52
CA ASP A 154 19.30 15.47 12.36
C ASP A 154 19.62 15.07 10.92
N ASN A 155 20.73 15.61 10.39
CA ASN A 155 21.24 15.39 9.03
C ASN A 155 20.18 15.52 7.91
N PRO A 156 19.36 16.58 7.87
CA PRO A 156 18.22 16.63 6.98
C PRO A 156 18.63 17.04 5.55
N LEU A 157 18.06 16.35 4.56
CA LEU A 157 18.03 16.77 3.16
C LEU A 157 16.66 17.41 2.89
N ILE A 158 16.62 18.73 2.81
CA ILE A 158 15.37 19.50 2.72
C ILE A 158 15.25 20.17 1.35
N VAL A 159 14.06 20.14 0.78
CA VAL A 159 13.68 21.01 -0.34
C VAL A 159 12.93 22.22 0.25
N PRO A 160 13.54 23.43 0.25
CA PRO A 160 12.96 24.59 0.91
C PRO A 160 11.57 24.95 0.38
N LYS A 161 10.64 25.35 1.28
CA LYS A 161 9.26 25.79 0.98
C LYS A 161 8.36 24.79 0.24
N ALA A 162 8.86 23.60 -0.07
CA ALA A 162 8.12 22.61 -0.85
C ALA A 162 6.91 22.06 -0.10
N LEU A 163 7.02 21.78 1.20
CA LEU A 163 5.90 21.29 2.00
C LEU A 163 4.76 22.31 2.04
N SER A 164 5.08 23.58 2.30
CA SER A 164 4.10 24.68 2.29
C SER A 164 3.37 24.79 0.94
N PHE A 165 4.11 24.69 -0.16
CA PHE A 165 3.52 24.67 -1.50
C PHE A 165 2.66 23.43 -1.75
N LEU A 166 3.09 22.25 -1.34
CA LEU A 166 2.32 21.03 -1.58
C LEU A 166 0.97 21.06 -0.86
N VAL A 167 0.97 21.49 0.40
CA VAL A 167 -0.23 21.52 1.26
C VAL A 167 -1.16 22.69 0.92
N HIS A 168 -0.62 23.91 0.86
CA HIS A 168 -1.42 25.14 0.72
C HIS A 168 -1.36 25.80 -0.66
N LYS A 169 -0.59 25.24 -1.61
CA LYS A 169 -0.32 25.84 -2.93
C LYS A 169 0.32 27.22 -2.85
N HIS A 170 0.94 27.55 -1.71
CA HIS A 170 1.57 28.83 -1.45
C HIS A 170 2.88 28.64 -0.67
N PHE A 171 4.00 29.15 -1.20
CA PHE A 171 5.33 28.93 -0.63
C PHE A 171 5.58 29.61 0.72
N GLY A 172 4.77 30.61 1.09
CA GLY A 172 4.84 31.30 2.38
C GLY A 172 3.76 30.89 3.38
N ALA A 173 3.04 29.79 3.13
CA ALA A 173 2.04 29.31 4.07
C ALA A 173 2.68 28.82 5.36
N GLU A 174 1.98 28.99 6.48
CA GLU A 174 2.38 28.46 7.78
C GLU A 174 1.98 26.99 7.88
N ILE A 175 2.91 26.13 8.28
CA ILE A 175 2.64 24.74 8.63
C ILE A 175 2.81 24.61 10.14
N LYS A 176 1.72 24.18 10.82
CA LYS A 176 1.74 23.92 12.25
C LYS A 176 2.65 22.74 12.55
N GLY A 177 3.59 22.95 13.46
CA GLY A 177 4.42 21.90 14.02
C GLY A 177 3.74 21.18 15.17
N LEU A 178 4.37 20.12 15.66
CA LEU A 178 3.91 19.37 16.83
C LEU A 178 3.77 20.27 18.08
N ASP A 179 4.64 21.28 18.22
CA ASP A 179 4.60 22.27 19.31
C ASP A 179 3.29 23.08 19.42
N ALA A 180 2.50 23.15 18.35
CA ALA A 180 1.21 23.81 18.34
C ALA A 180 0.07 22.97 18.96
N PHE A 181 0.34 21.71 19.33
CA PHE A 181 -0.68 20.76 19.78
C PHE A 181 -0.35 20.17 21.16
N PRO A 182 -1.36 19.83 21.97
CA PRO A 182 -1.16 19.13 23.24
C PRO A 182 -0.37 17.83 23.05
N ARG A 183 0.62 17.59 23.91
CA ARG A 183 1.51 16.43 23.79
C ARG A 183 0.80 15.09 23.95
N GLU A 184 -0.32 15.08 24.68
CA GLU A 184 -1.23 13.92 24.82
C GLU A 184 -1.94 13.54 23.53
N ASP A 185 -1.97 14.41 22.51
CA ASP A 185 -2.58 14.13 21.21
C ASP A 185 -1.56 13.68 20.17
N TRP A 186 -0.27 13.67 20.52
CA TRP A 186 0.78 13.28 19.60
C TRP A 186 0.80 11.77 19.39
N PRO A 187 1.12 11.29 18.18
CA PRO A 187 1.39 9.88 17.95
C PRO A 187 2.45 9.34 18.90
N ASP A 188 2.19 8.17 19.49
CA ASP A 188 3.07 7.57 20.51
C ASP A 188 4.50 7.32 20.00
N ASN A 189 4.64 7.00 18.71
CA ASN A 189 5.93 6.71 18.09
C ASN A 189 6.14 7.54 16.81
N ILE A 190 6.52 8.80 17.00
CA ILE A 190 6.79 9.77 15.93
C ILE A 190 7.91 9.28 15.01
N ALA A 191 8.98 8.70 15.56
CA ALA A 191 10.12 8.26 14.75
C ALA A 191 9.73 7.14 13.76
N LEU A 192 9.04 6.11 14.26
CA LEU A 192 8.57 5.01 13.41
C LEU A 192 7.57 5.50 12.36
N LEU A 193 6.67 6.41 12.75
CA LEU A 193 5.71 7.04 11.85
C LEU A 193 6.40 7.82 10.72
N TYR A 194 7.37 8.66 11.07
CA TYR A 194 8.18 9.42 10.11
C TYR A 194 8.88 8.48 9.12
N TYR A 195 9.56 7.44 9.61
CA TYR A 195 10.25 6.48 8.73
C TYR A 195 9.27 5.70 7.85
N ALA A 196 8.13 5.27 8.39
CA ALA A 196 7.11 4.58 7.61
C ALA A 196 6.58 5.47 6.47
N TYR A 197 6.32 6.74 6.74
CA TYR A 197 5.86 7.70 5.73
C TYR A 197 6.90 7.89 4.62
N HIS A 198 8.17 8.11 5.00
CA HIS A 198 9.27 8.33 4.04
C HIS A 198 9.60 7.09 3.22
N VAL A 199 9.57 5.89 3.83
CA VAL A 199 9.76 4.63 3.09
C VAL A 199 8.63 4.42 2.09
N MET A 200 7.37 4.65 2.48
CA MET A 200 6.23 4.55 1.57
C MET A 200 6.35 5.54 0.40
N ALA A 201 6.55 6.83 0.69
CA ALA A 201 6.62 7.88 -0.33
C ALA A 201 7.85 7.72 -1.25
N GLY A 202 9.00 7.36 -0.67
CA GLY A 202 10.24 7.09 -1.38
C GLY A 202 10.11 5.90 -2.33
N LEU A 203 9.61 4.76 -1.85
CA LEU A 203 9.37 3.58 -2.69
C LEU A 203 8.32 3.88 -3.77
N GLY A 204 7.24 4.59 -3.45
CA GLY A 204 6.24 5.01 -4.43
C GLY A 204 6.85 5.83 -5.57
N THR A 205 7.75 6.76 -5.25
CA THR A 205 8.47 7.56 -6.24
C THR A 205 9.41 6.71 -7.10
N ILE A 206 10.12 5.75 -6.48
CA ILE A 206 10.97 4.80 -7.19
C ILE A 206 10.15 3.93 -8.16
N PHE A 207 8.96 3.47 -7.75
CA PHE A 207 8.09 2.67 -8.61
C PHE A 207 7.66 3.40 -9.87
N ILE A 208 7.37 4.70 -9.76
CA ILE A 208 7.05 5.54 -10.92
C ILE A 208 8.25 5.60 -11.86
N GLY A 209 9.46 5.85 -11.33
CA GLY A 209 10.68 5.86 -12.12
C GLY A 209 10.92 4.53 -12.86
N ILE A 210 10.78 3.40 -12.16
CA ILE A 210 10.90 2.07 -12.75
C ILE A 210 9.85 1.86 -13.84
N MET A 211 8.59 2.18 -13.57
CA MET A 211 7.50 1.92 -14.53
C MET A 211 7.56 2.83 -15.75
N LEU A 212 7.90 4.12 -15.60
CA LEU A 212 8.09 5.04 -16.72
C LEU A 212 9.26 4.59 -17.60
N LEU A 213 10.40 4.24 -17.00
CA LEU A 213 11.53 3.70 -17.76
C LEU A 213 11.18 2.38 -18.45
N SER A 214 10.40 1.52 -17.79
CA SER A 214 9.88 0.28 -18.37
C SER A 214 9.04 0.55 -19.61
N VAL A 215 8.13 1.53 -19.56
CA VAL A 215 7.30 1.93 -20.71
C VAL A 215 8.16 2.49 -21.85
N CYS A 216 9.14 3.34 -21.55
CA CYS A 216 10.09 3.87 -22.56
C CYS A 216 10.89 2.75 -23.25
N LEU A 217 11.39 1.79 -22.47
CA LEU A 217 12.12 0.63 -22.99
C LEU A 217 11.19 -0.33 -23.75
N LEU A 218 9.93 -0.46 -23.33
CA LEU A 218 8.93 -1.29 -24.00
C LEU A 218 8.57 -0.70 -25.35
N TRP A 219 8.33 0.62 -25.42
CA TRP A 219 7.97 1.32 -26.64
C TRP A 219 9.11 1.34 -27.66
N SER A 220 10.37 1.43 -27.19
CA SER A 220 11.55 1.30 -28.05
C SER A 220 11.88 -0.14 -28.47
N GLY A 221 11.10 -1.14 -28.02
CA GLY A 221 11.33 -2.55 -28.31
C GLY A 221 12.58 -3.16 -27.64
N ARG A 222 13.22 -2.41 -26.72
CA ARG A 222 14.49 -2.80 -26.08
C ARG A 222 14.30 -3.51 -24.75
N LEU A 223 13.14 -3.38 -24.10
CA LEU A 223 12.89 -3.90 -22.74
C LEU A 223 13.25 -5.38 -22.63
N TYR A 224 12.78 -6.19 -23.56
CA TYR A 224 12.99 -7.64 -23.56
C TYR A 224 14.46 -8.08 -23.76
N ARG A 225 15.34 -7.18 -24.21
CA ARG A 225 16.76 -7.45 -24.47
C ARG A 225 17.67 -6.83 -23.41
N THR A 226 17.15 -5.93 -22.59
CA THR A 226 17.92 -5.13 -21.63
C THR A 226 18.03 -5.90 -20.31
N THR A 227 19.00 -6.82 -20.24
CA THR A 227 19.12 -7.79 -19.14
C THR A 227 19.24 -7.16 -17.76
N TRP A 228 20.03 -6.09 -17.60
CA TRP A 228 20.17 -5.40 -16.31
C TRP A 228 18.83 -4.86 -15.79
N PHE A 229 17.95 -4.42 -16.69
CA PHE A 229 16.66 -3.87 -16.32
C PHE A 229 15.63 -4.96 -16.03
N LEU A 230 15.75 -6.13 -16.68
CA LEU A 230 14.98 -7.31 -16.29
C LEU A 230 15.32 -7.75 -14.85
N TRP A 231 16.58 -7.64 -14.42
CA TRP A 231 16.96 -7.87 -13.03
C TRP A 231 16.31 -6.87 -12.07
N VAL A 232 16.25 -5.58 -12.44
CA VAL A 232 15.54 -4.55 -11.66
C VAL A 232 14.07 -4.92 -11.51
N LEU A 233 13.39 -5.28 -12.61
CA LEU A 233 11.99 -5.72 -12.55
C LEU A 233 11.81 -6.98 -11.69
N MET A 234 12.68 -7.98 -11.81
CA MET A 234 12.59 -9.20 -11.01
C MET A 234 12.74 -8.93 -9.52
N PHE A 235 13.76 -8.15 -9.11
CA PHE A 235 14.00 -7.83 -7.70
C PHE A 235 13.06 -6.78 -7.13
N SER A 236 12.26 -6.11 -7.96
CA SER A 236 11.29 -5.12 -7.49
C SER A 236 10.06 -5.73 -6.79
N ALA A 237 9.78 -7.02 -6.98
CA ALA A 237 8.58 -7.70 -6.45
C ALA A 237 8.29 -7.52 -4.94
N PRO A 238 9.25 -7.62 -4.00
CA PRO A 238 8.96 -7.45 -2.57
C PRO A 238 8.67 -6.00 -2.17
N PHE A 239 9.18 -5.01 -2.90
CA PHE A 239 9.13 -3.61 -2.47
C PHE A 239 7.70 -3.02 -2.41
N PRO A 240 6.78 -3.32 -3.35
CA PRO A 240 5.39 -2.88 -3.21
C PRO A 240 4.71 -3.40 -1.94
N TYR A 241 5.03 -4.61 -1.48
CA TYR A 241 4.52 -5.13 -0.21
C TYR A 241 5.08 -4.34 0.97
N ILE A 242 6.37 -3.99 0.95
CA ILE A 242 7.00 -3.14 1.97
C ILE A 242 6.35 -1.75 2.00
N ALA A 243 6.14 -1.13 0.82
CA ALA A 243 5.50 0.17 0.70
C ALA A 243 4.05 0.15 1.22
N ASN A 244 3.28 -0.90 0.93
CA ASN A 244 1.93 -1.06 1.46
C ASN A 244 1.92 -1.20 2.98
N THR A 245 2.82 -2.01 3.54
CA THR A 245 2.95 -2.15 5.01
C THR A 245 3.33 -0.82 5.65
N ALA A 246 4.31 -0.11 5.08
CA ALA A 246 4.72 1.21 5.55
C ALA A 246 3.58 2.25 5.44
N GLY A 247 2.77 2.19 4.38
CA GLY A 247 1.60 3.06 4.22
C GLY A 247 0.49 2.78 5.24
N TRP A 248 0.23 1.51 5.54
CA TRP A 248 -0.70 1.14 6.63
C TRP A 248 -0.17 1.55 7.99
N MET A 249 1.11 1.34 8.27
CA MET A 249 1.75 1.83 9.49
C MET A 249 1.63 3.35 9.60
N THR A 250 1.84 4.09 8.51
CA THR A 250 1.67 5.54 8.47
C THR A 250 0.25 5.96 8.85
N ALA A 251 -0.76 5.30 8.28
CA ALA A 251 -2.16 5.62 8.55
C ALA A 251 -2.57 5.31 10.00
N GLU A 252 -2.13 4.17 10.54
CA GLU A 252 -2.56 3.67 11.85
C GLU A 252 -1.72 4.19 13.02
N LEU A 253 -0.39 4.23 12.89
CA LEU A 253 0.48 4.83 13.90
C LEU A 253 0.23 6.33 14.01
N GLY A 254 -0.03 7.00 12.88
CA GLY A 254 -0.39 8.42 12.88
C GLY A 254 -1.75 8.73 13.51
N ARG A 255 -2.61 7.72 13.68
CA ARG A 255 -3.90 7.86 14.36
C ARG A 255 -3.77 7.69 15.87
N GLN A 256 -2.71 7.03 16.34
CA GLN A 256 -2.42 6.95 17.77
C GLN A 256 -2.31 8.36 18.36
N PRO A 257 -2.76 8.57 19.60
CA PRO A 257 -3.23 7.56 20.57
C PRO A 257 -4.75 7.32 20.51
N TRP A 258 -5.38 7.58 19.37
CA TRP A 258 -6.83 7.43 19.18
C TRP A 258 -7.19 6.09 18.54
N LEU A 259 -8.14 5.36 19.14
CA LEU A 259 -8.80 4.20 18.53
C LEU A 259 -9.89 4.62 17.54
N VAL A 260 -10.54 5.74 17.78
CA VAL A 260 -11.39 6.45 16.82
C VAL A 260 -11.04 7.92 16.98
N TYR A 261 -10.57 8.55 15.92
CA TYR A 261 -9.94 9.86 16.00
C TYR A 261 -10.86 10.90 16.65
N GLY A 262 -10.41 11.51 17.75
CA GLY A 262 -11.16 12.51 18.51
C GLY A 262 -12.31 11.96 19.37
N LEU A 263 -12.55 10.64 19.40
CA LEU A 263 -13.66 10.03 20.15
C LEU A 263 -13.19 9.07 21.25
N PHE A 264 -12.35 8.11 20.90
CA PHE A 264 -11.91 7.05 21.83
C PHE A 264 -10.39 6.94 21.80
N ARG A 265 -9.76 6.89 22.98
CA ARG A 265 -8.32 6.63 23.11
C ARG A 265 -8.05 5.13 23.00
N THR A 266 -6.88 4.76 22.49
CA THR A 266 -6.46 3.35 22.36
C THR A 266 -6.40 2.65 23.71
N ALA A 267 -6.01 3.37 24.78
CA ALA A 267 -6.00 2.85 26.14
C ALA A 267 -7.38 2.41 26.65
N GLU A 268 -8.46 2.98 26.12
CA GLU A 268 -9.85 2.65 26.50
C GLU A 268 -10.39 1.45 25.70
N GLY A 269 -9.69 1.04 24.64
CA GLY A 269 -10.12 -0.02 23.73
C GLY A 269 -9.85 -1.45 24.20
N THR A 270 -9.10 -1.63 25.29
CA THR A 270 -8.73 -2.97 25.77
C THR A 270 -9.84 -3.58 26.63
N SER A 271 -10.11 -4.87 26.44
CA SER A 271 -11.11 -5.57 27.27
C SER A 271 -10.57 -5.79 28.69
N PRO A 272 -11.27 -5.29 29.73
CA PRO A 272 -10.83 -5.46 31.13
C PRO A 272 -10.98 -6.91 31.62
N LEU A 273 -11.72 -7.75 30.88
CA LEU A 273 -11.98 -9.14 31.24
C LEU A 273 -10.94 -10.12 30.70
N VAL A 274 -10.02 -9.67 29.84
CA VAL A 274 -9.00 -10.52 29.21
C VAL A 274 -7.67 -10.33 29.90
N HIS A 275 -7.19 -11.38 30.56
CA HIS A 275 -5.87 -11.37 31.19
C HIS A 275 -4.76 -11.23 30.15
N SER A 276 -3.73 -10.44 30.44
CA SER A 276 -2.60 -10.15 29.54
C SER A 276 -1.87 -11.43 29.09
N GLY A 277 -1.78 -12.44 29.96
CA GLY A 277 -1.23 -13.76 29.61
C GLY A 277 -2.00 -14.49 28.50
N ASN A 278 -3.33 -14.37 28.45
CA ASN A 278 -4.14 -14.98 27.38
C ASN A 278 -3.92 -14.25 26.06
N ALA A 279 -3.82 -12.91 26.12
CA ALA A 279 -3.49 -12.11 24.94
C ALA A 279 -2.10 -12.45 24.38
N LEU A 280 -1.09 -12.61 25.24
CA LEU A 280 0.26 -13.00 24.81
C LEU A 280 0.29 -14.42 24.23
N PHE A 281 -0.37 -15.37 24.89
CA PHE A 281 -0.43 -16.76 24.41
C PHE A 281 -1.08 -16.85 23.02
N THR A 282 -2.24 -16.21 22.84
CA THR A 282 -2.93 -16.17 21.55
C THR A 282 -2.12 -15.41 20.50
N LEU A 283 -1.45 -14.31 20.85
CA LEU A 283 -0.56 -13.58 19.96
C LEU A 283 0.58 -14.47 19.44
N ILE A 284 1.27 -15.19 20.33
CA ILE A 284 2.33 -16.14 19.93
C ILE A 284 1.77 -17.26 19.05
N GLY A 285 0.58 -17.78 19.39
CA GLY A 285 -0.12 -18.78 18.59
C GLY A 285 -0.44 -18.30 17.18
N PHE A 286 -1.03 -17.12 17.04
CA PHE A 286 -1.31 -16.50 15.74
C PHE A 286 -0.04 -16.16 14.97
N PHE A 287 1.01 -15.67 15.64
CA PHE A 287 2.31 -15.43 15.02
C PHE A 287 2.89 -16.70 14.42
N GLY A 288 2.92 -17.81 15.17
CA GLY A 288 3.39 -19.09 14.70
C GLY A 288 2.56 -19.63 13.52
N LEU A 289 1.23 -19.52 13.62
CA LEU A 289 0.31 -19.93 12.54
C LEU A 289 0.55 -19.11 11.26
N TYR A 290 0.64 -17.79 11.36
CA TYR A 290 0.85 -16.91 10.20
C TYR A 290 2.25 -17.08 9.60
N LEU A 291 3.28 -17.35 10.42
CA LEU A 291 4.60 -17.71 9.93
C LEU A 291 4.55 -19.01 9.10
N LEU A 292 3.89 -20.05 9.62
CA LEU A 292 3.73 -21.33 8.92
C LEU A 292 2.99 -21.15 7.58
N LEU A 293 1.85 -20.46 7.61
CA LEU A 293 1.05 -20.19 6.41
C LEU A 293 1.81 -19.33 5.40
N GLY A 294 2.58 -18.34 5.87
CA GLY A 294 3.44 -17.51 5.02
C GLY A 294 4.54 -18.32 4.34
N LEU A 295 5.23 -19.20 5.07
CA LEU A 295 6.24 -20.10 4.50
C LEU A 295 5.63 -21.07 3.47
N LEU A 296 4.47 -21.65 3.78
CA LEU A 296 3.73 -22.50 2.85
C LEU A 296 3.33 -21.75 1.58
N PHE A 297 2.82 -20.52 1.72
CA PHE A 297 2.48 -19.67 0.58
C PHE A 297 3.70 -19.40 -0.31
N LEU A 298 4.84 -19.01 0.27
CA LEU A 298 6.07 -18.75 -0.49
C LEU A 298 6.55 -20.02 -1.20
N PHE A 299 6.55 -21.16 -0.51
CA PHE A 299 6.88 -22.45 -1.11
C PHE A 299 6.00 -22.76 -2.32
N LEU A 300 4.68 -22.71 -2.17
CA LEU A 300 3.72 -22.99 -3.24
C LEU A 300 3.81 -21.96 -4.37
N PHE A 301 4.06 -20.70 -4.04
CA PHE A 301 4.25 -19.63 -5.03
C PHE A 301 5.47 -19.91 -5.91
N PHE A 302 6.64 -20.14 -5.31
CA PHE A 302 7.86 -20.44 -6.05
C PHE A 302 7.76 -21.76 -6.81
N GLU A 303 7.15 -22.79 -6.23
CA GLU A 303 6.87 -24.07 -6.92
C GLU A 303 5.98 -23.85 -8.16
N THR A 304 4.92 -23.06 -8.03
CA THR A 304 4.00 -22.76 -9.14
C THR A 304 4.68 -21.95 -10.23
N VAL A 305 5.47 -20.94 -9.85
CA VAL A 305 6.27 -20.13 -10.80
C VAL A 305 7.28 -21.01 -11.52
N HIS A 306 7.98 -21.90 -10.82
CA HIS A 306 8.99 -22.79 -11.42
C HIS A 306 8.37 -23.82 -12.37
N ARG A 307 7.19 -24.39 -12.04
CA ARG A 307 6.45 -25.29 -12.95
C ARG A 307 6.00 -24.59 -14.24
N GLY A 308 5.74 -23.29 -14.15
CA GLY A 308 5.36 -22.47 -15.28
C GLY A 308 3.96 -22.73 -15.85
N PRO A 309 3.53 -21.91 -16.83
CA PRO A 309 2.15 -21.90 -17.35
C PRO A 309 1.76 -23.17 -18.14
N LEU A 310 2.73 -23.92 -18.67
CA LEU A 310 2.47 -25.13 -19.46
C LEU A 310 2.17 -26.36 -18.58
N GLY A 311 2.62 -26.37 -17.32
CA GLY A 311 2.30 -27.44 -16.37
C GLY A 311 0.80 -27.56 -16.05
N ALA A 312 0.04 -26.47 -16.21
CA ALA A 312 -1.41 -26.45 -16.02
C ALA A 312 -2.20 -27.02 -17.22
N VAL A 313 -1.71 -26.80 -18.46
CA VAL A 313 -2.38 -27.24 -19.70
C VAL A 313 -2.17 -28.73 -19.96
N GLY A 314 -1.04 -29.29 -19.53
CA GLY A 314 -0.70 -30.71 -19.71
C GLY A 314 -1.62 -31.70 -18.98
N ARG A 315 -2.41 -31.26 -18.00
CA ARG A 315 -3.34 -32.13 -17.24
C ARG A 315 -4.79 -32.11 -17.75
N SER A 316 -5.21 -31.10 -18.53
CA SER A 316 -6.57 -31.06 -19.09
C SER A 316 -6.66 -31.45 -20.57
N GLY A 317 -5.53 -31.63 -21.26
CA GLY A 317 -5.45 -31.88 -22.71
C GLY A 317 -5.27 -33.33 -23.15
N LEU A 318 -5.12 -34.29 -22.22
CA LEU A 318 -4.87 -35.71 -22.55
C LEU A 318 -6.12 -36.59 -22.39
N GLN A 319 -7.24 -36.27 -23.05
CA GLN A 319 -8.35 -37.23 -23.20
C GLN A 319 -9.08 -37.23 -24.57
N HIS A 320 -8.68 -36.43 -25.56
CA HIS A 320 -9.21 -36.59 -26.92
C HIS A 320 -8.10 -36.92 -27.91
N ARG A 321 -7.81 -38.21 -28.05
CA ARG A 321 -7.28 -38.77 -29.31
C ARG A 321 -8.46 -39.08 -30.22
N PRO A 322 -8.60 -38.46 -31.40
CA PRO A 322 -9.46 -38.97 -32.45
C PRO A 322 -8.62 -39.87 -33.37
N ILE A 323 -8.85 -41.19 -33.36
CA ILE A 323 -8.42 -42.05 -34.47
C ILE A 323 -9.54 -43.07 -34.75
N ALA A 324 -10.49 -42.61 -35.57
CA ALA A 324 -11.08 -43.47 -36.57
C ALA A 324 -10.01 -43.69 -37.65
N ASP A 325 -9.33 -44.84 -37.62
CA ASP A 325 -8.95 -45.56 -38.83
C ASP A 325 -8.51 -46.98 -38.46
N ARG A 326 -9.42 -47.94 -38.61
CA ARG A 326 -9.14 -49.39 -38.55
C ARG A 326 -9.89 -50.05 -39.70
N LYS A 327 -9.59 -49.65 -40.94
CA LYS A 327 -9.93 -50.41 -42.15
C LYS A 327 -8.85 -50.26 -43.22
N ALA A 328 -7.73 -50.94 -43.02
CA ALA A 328 -6.88 -51.43 -44.11
C ALA A 328 -5.91 -52.44 -43.51
N ASP A 329 -6.29 -53.71 -43.57
CA ASP A 329 -5.37 -54.82 -43.87
C ASP A 329 -6.23 -56.10 -43.99
N ARG A 330 -6.79 -56.24 -45.19
CA ARG A 330 -6.96 -57.55 -45.81
C ARG A 330 -5.74 -57.72 -46.70
N HIS A 331 -4.89 -58.69 -46.41
CA HIS A 331 -4.32 -59.61 -47.38
C HIS A 331 -3.74 -60.83 -46.66
#